data_AF-A0A849RJJ1-F1
#
_entry.id   AF-A0A849RJJ1-F1
#
_cell.length_a   1.000
_cell.length_b   1.000
_cell.length_c   1.000
_cell.angle_alpha   90.00
_cell.angle_beta   90.00
_cell.angle_gamma   90.00
#
_symmetry.space_group_name_H-M   'P 1'
#
loop_
_entity.id
_entity.type
_entity.pdbx_description
1 polymer ?
#
loop_
_entity_poly.entity_id
_entity_poly.type
_entity_poly.pdbx_seq_one_letter_code
_entity_poly.pdbx_strand_id
1 'polypeptide(L)'
;MRPLSTGQFTLRNGCYYDHCVEFACLAILVSSADGEVLVRNPTFEVFSQGEEIVTGQVVDTNAAWLSQQAVAMGFTVTRHTAVGDKLEDLVQVLLDISARADCCICTGGLGPTSDDLTAEAVAKAFGLPLVFDEIAFRQIEQFFRNRNRQMPACNRKQAMLPQGSIRLANCKGTAPGFALEQGRCWFAFVPGVPSEMRHLFHEHIQTMLADRFVLQPSQLITIKTIGIGESDLQERISKIVIPPQVQLGFRAELGEVQTKLLFPGDYPQLQLENLAHQVASAIGDAVFAIDGFGHQSSDLVSVVDHLMAEKGHALAVVETISQGLLAAKMIGMPWLLSAVYEQSIATLTQRLSVKNHPDDLITTAKALAGAVQKSTGANMVLIQLTASDYYINPHDDKAVTVTSTLLADGEYKHAVRSLAGDIKRKQHQAALSSLDLLRRHLQGKEIV
;
A
#
# COMPACT_ATOMS: atom_id res chain seq x y z
N MET A 1 -25.75 -30.69 -21.87
CA MET A 1 -26.68 -31.54 -21.10
C MET A 1 -27.97 -30.74 -20.86
N ARG A 2 -29.13 -31.42 -20.74
CA ARG A 2 -30.49 -30.85 -20.71
C ARG A 2 -30.69 -29.74 -19.65
N PRO A 3 -31.60 -28.75 -19.87
CA PRO A 3 -31.92 -27.74 -18.85
C PRO A 3 -32.85 -28.30 -17.76
N LEU A 4 -32.59 -27.92 -16.51
CA LEU A 4 -33.43 -28.20 -15.35
C LEU A 4 -34.53 -27.15 -15.20
N SER A 5 -35.68 -27.60 -14.70
CA SER A 5 -36.98 -26.94 -14.62
C SER A 5 -37.06 -25.72 -13.71
N THR A 6 -37.85 -24.73 -14.13
CA THR A 6 -38.26 -23.54 -13.38
C THR A 6 -39.22 -23.88 -12.22
N GLY A 7 -38.86 -23.49 -11.00
CA GLY A 7 -39.77 -23.48 -9.85
C GLY A 7 -40.31 -22.07 -9.60
N GLN A 8 -41.63 -21.91 -9.61
CA GLN A 8 -42.32 -20.67 -9.26
C GLN A 8 -42.25 -20.39 -7.76
N PHE A 9 -41.77 -19.20 -7.38
CA PHE A 9 -42.02 -18.62 -6.06
C PHE A 9 -42.83 -17.33 -6.23
N THR A 10 -44.01 -17.31 -5.62
CA THR A 10 -44.87 -16.12 -5.52
C THR A 10 -44.55 -15.40 -4.22
N LEU A 11 -44.19 -14.11 -4.27
CA LEU A 11 -44.17 -13.22 -3.12
C LEU A 11 -44.89 -11.91 -3.43
N ARG A 12 -45.73 -11.51 -2.48
CA ARG A 12 -46.59 -10.32 -2.46
C ARG A 12 -45.78 -9.06 -2.12
N ASN A 13 -46.27 -7.93 -2.64
CA ASN A 13 -45.95 -6.53 -2.34
C ASN A 13 -44.93 -5.81 -3.24
N GLY A 14 -45.46 -5.35 -4.38
CA GLY A 14 -45.26 -4.06 -5.05
C GLY A 14 -43.99 -3.24 -4.80
N CYS A 15 -43.02 -3.41 -5.70
CA CYS A 15 -42.18 -2.34 -6.24
C CYS A 15 -41.78 -2.77 -7.66
N TYR A 16 -42.28 -2.08 -8.69
CA TYR A 16 -42.00 -2.40 -10.09
C TYR A 16 -40.58 -1.93 -10.46
N TYR A 17 -39.67 -2.88 -10.64
CA TYR A 17 -38.47 -2.73 -11.49
C TYR A 17 -38.65 -3.73 -12.64
N ASP A 18 -39.21 -3.26 -13.76
CA ASP A 18 -39.19 -4.02 -15.01
C ASP A 18 -37.85 -3.80 -15.70
N HIS A 19 -36.92 -4.72 -15.45
CA HIS A 19 -35.90 -5.23 -16.38
C HIS A 19 -34.98 -6.19 -15.60
N CYS A 20 -35.40 -7.45 -15.45
CA CYS A 20 -34.49 -8.52 -15.07
C CYS A 20 -33.53 -8.77 -16.25
N VAL A 21 -32.34 -8.18 -16.18
CA VAL A 21 -31.19 -8.66 -16.95
C VAL A 21 -30.62 -9.83 -16.14
N GLU A 22 -30.67 -11.05 -16.67
CA GLU A 22 -29.96 -12.19 -16.09
C GLU A 22 -28.46 -11.88 -16.13
N PHE A 23 -27.87 -11.55 -14.97
CA PHE A 23 -26.42 -11.40 -14.84
C PHE A 23 -25.81 -12.80 -14.72
N ALA A 24 -25.21 -13.29 -15.80
CA ALA A 24 -24.29 -14.43 -15.71
C ALA A 24 -22.97 -13.94 -15.11
N CYS A 25 -22.58 -14.44 -13.94
CA CYS A 25 -21.22 -14.25 -13.41
C CYS A 25 -20.21 -14.81 -14.42
N LEU A 26 -19.31 -13.97 -14.94
CA LEU A 26 -18.25 -14.44 -15.83
C LEU A 26 -17.04 -14.89 -14.99
N ALA A 27 -16.71 -16.17 -15.09
CA ALA A 27 -15.38 -16.69 -14.76
C ALA A 27 -14.60 -16.89 -16.07
N ILE A 28 -13.41 -16.30 -16.19
CA ILE A 28 -12.55 -16.50 -17.36
C ILE A 28 -11.67 -17.73 -17.11
N LEU A 29 -12.01 -18.82 -17.78
CA LEU A 29 -11.28 -20.08 -17.74
C LEU A 29 -10.18 -20.07 -18.81
N VAL A 30 -8.92 -20.18 -18.40
CA VAL A 30 -7.78 -20.35 -19.32
C VAL A 30 -7.28 -21.79 -19.24
N SER A 31 -7.28 -22.51 -20.37
CA SER A 31 -6.71 -23.87 -20.43
C SER A 31 -5.18 -23.81 -20.45
N SER A 32 -4.51 -24.48 -19.52
CA SER A 32 -3.08 -24.79 -19.62
C SER A 32 -2.85 -26.05 -20.47
N ALA A 33 -1.62 -26.25 -20.96
CA ALA A 33 -1.22 -27.43 -21.74
C ALA A 33 -1.34 -28.75 -20.94
N ASP A 34 -1.45 -28.67 -19.61
CA ASP A 34 -1.51 -29.81 -18.70
C ASP A 34 -2.94 -30.10 -18.18
N GLY A 35 -3.96 -29.42 -18.70
CA GLY A 35 -5.37 -29.67 -18.36
C GLY A 35 -5.85 -28.99 -17.07
N GLU A 36 -5.04 -28.15 -16.43
CA GLU A 36 -5.48 -27.28 -15.35
C GLU A 36 -6.16 -26.03 -15.92
N VAL A 37 -7.38 -25.75 -15.43
CA VAL A 37 -8.13 -24.54 -15.76
C VAL A 37 -7.69 -23.45 -14.80
N LEU A 38 -6.85 -22.53 -15.28
CA LEU A 38 -6.44 -21.36 -14.52
C LEU A 38 -7.55 -20.32 -14.59
N VAL A 39 -8.12 -19.96 -13.44
CA VAL A 39 -9.02 -18.81 -13.33
C VAL A 39 -8.13 -17.57 -13.34
N ARG A 40 -8.16 -16.81 -14.43
CA ARG A 40 -7.40 -15.54 -14.49
C ARG A 40 -8.27 -14.42 -13.93
N ASN A 41 -7.72 -13.62 -13.02
CA ASN A 41 -8.35 -12.37 -12.60
C ASN A 41 -8.67 -11.49 -13.81
N PRO A 42 -9.91 -10.98 -13.94
CA PRO A 42 -10.30 -10.11 -15.05
C PRO A 42 -9.37 -8.89 -15.20
N THR A 43 -9.15 -8.47 -16.44
CA THR A 43 -8.29 -7.31 -16.73
C THR A 43 -9.06 -6.00 -16.57
N PHE A 44 -8.41 -5.04 -15.93
CA PHE A 44 -8.96 -3.72 -15.66
C PHE A 44 -8.08 -2.63 -16.25
N GLU A 45 -8.72 -1.65 -16.89
CA GLU A 45 -8.04 -0.46 -17.40
C GLU A 45 -8.65 0.83 -16.87
N VAL A 46 -7.80 1.84 -16.70
CA VAL A 46 -8.26 3.21 -16.48
C VAL A 46 -8.07 4.00 -17.76
N PHE A 47 -9.11 4.73 -18.16
CA PHE A 47 -9.03 5.70 -19.24
C PHE A 47 -9.33 7.11 -18.71
N SER A 48 -8.34 7.98 -18.73
CA SER A 48 -8.48 9.38 -18.32
C SER A 48 -8.61 10.28 -19.54
N GLN A 49 -9.68 11.07 -19.58
CA GLN A 49 -9.86 12.14 -20.56
C GLN A 49 -9.54 13.49 -19.91
N GLY A 50 -8.69 14.28 -20.57
CA GLY A 50 -8.47 15.68 -20.26
C GLY A 50 -7.13 16.20 -20.78
N GLU A 51 -7.15 17.35 -21.45
CA GLU A 51 -5.95 18.01 -21.96
C GLU A 51 -4.94 18.34 -20.84
N GLU A 52 -5.43 18.71 -19.65
CA GLU A 52 -4.61 19.00 -18.47
C GLU A 52 -3.85 17.78 -17.93
N ILE A 53 -4.37 16.57 -18.17
CA ILE A 53 -3.73 15.31 -17.78
C ILE A 53 -2.59 15.00 -18.74
N VAL A 54 -2.84 15.04 -20.04
CA VAL A 54 -1.81 14.72 -21.05
C VAL A 54 -0.69 15.78 -21.12
N THR A 55 -1.00 17.04 -20.81
CA THR A 55 0.00 18.12 -20.71
C THR A 55 0.73 18.14 -19.36
N GLY A 56 0.30 17.33 -18.39
CA GLY A 56 0.92 17.23 -17.06
C GLY A 56 0.67 18.44 -16.15
N GLN A 57 -0.31 19.29 -16.46
CA GLN A 57 -0.73 20.38 -15.58
C GLN A 57 -1.34 19.84 -14.28
N VAL A 58 -2.00 18.68 -14.36
CA VAL A 58 -2.57 17.96 -13.22
C VAL A 58 -2.04 16.54 -13.22
N VAL A 59 -1.58 16.08 -12.05
CA VAL A 59 -1.22 14.67 -11.86
C VAL A 59 -2.50 13.83 -11.84
N ASP A 60 -2.53 12.76 -12.62
CA ASP A 60 -3.67 11.83 -12.67
C ASP A 60 -3.79 10.97 -11.40
N THR A 61 -4.32 11.60 -10.36
CA THR A 61 -4.59 10.95 -9.07
C THR A 61 -5.83 10.05 -9.13
N ASN A 62 -6.70 10.22 -10.13
CA ASN A 62 -7.89 9.41 -10.32
C ASN A 62 -7.49 8.01 -10.79
N ALA A 63 -6.62 7.88 -11.79
CA ALA A 63 -6.14 6.59 -12.26
C ALA A 63 -5.38 5.81 -11.18
N ALA A 64 -4.54 6.51 -10.40
CA ALA A 64 -3.87 5.92 -9.25
C ALA A 64 -4.87 5.35 -8.24
N TRP A 65 -5.92 6.12 -7.89
CA TRP A 65 -6.92 5.68 -6.92
C TRP A 65 -7.80 4.54 -7.44
N LEU A 66 -8.31 4.64 -8.68
CA LEU A 66 -9.13 3.59 -9.29
C LEU A 66 -8.37 2.26 -9.38
N SER A 67 -7.07 2.31 -9.68
CA SER A 67 -6.23 1.11 -9.72
C SER A 67 -6.05 0.48 -8.36
N GLN A 68 -5.87 1.28 -7.32
CA GLN A 68 -5.81 0.76 -5.95
C GLN A 68 -7.12 0.05 -5.57
N GLN A 69 -8.27 0.63 -5.92
CA GLN A 69 -9.56 -0.02 -5.69
C GLN A 69 -9.70 -1.31 -6.50
N ALA A 70 -9.37 -1.28 -7.79
CA ALA A 70 -9.46 -2.45 -8.67
C ALA A 70 -8.55 -3.60 -8.20
N VAL A 71 -7.30 -3.31 -7.83
CA VAL A 71 -6.36 -4.30 -7.27
C VAL A 71 -6.89 -4.86 -5.96
N ALA A 72 -7.40 -4.01 -5.06
CA ALA A 72 -7.98 -4.45 -3.79
C ALA A 72 -9.20 -5.36 -3.98
N MET A 73 -9.99 -5.14 -5.04
CA MET A 73 -11.10 -6.02 -5.40
C MET A 73 -10.65 -7.32 -6.06
N GLY A 74 -9.44 -7.37 -6.63
CA GLY A 74 -8.88 -8.56 -7.29
C GLY A 74 -8.81 -8.49 -8.81
N PHE A 75 -8.91 -7.31 -9.42
CA PHE A 75 -8.61 -7.14 -10.84
C PHE A 75 -7.11 -7.14 -11.13
N THR A 76 -6.73 -7.59 -12.32
CA THR A 76 -5.41 -7.34 -12.88
C THR A 76 -5.42 -6.01 -13.63
N VAL A 77 -4.85 -4.95 -13.05
CA VAL A 77 -4.74 -3.67 -13.76
C VAL A 77 -3.65 -3.77 -14.82
N THR A 78 -4.02 -3.62 -16.10
CA THR A 78 -3.10 -3.85 -17.23
C THR A 78 -2.62 -2.57 -17.91
N ARG A 79 -3.40 -1.49 -17.85
CA ARG A 79 -3.05 -0.24 -18.53
C ARG A 79 -3.76 0.97 -17.94
N HIS A 80 -3.05 2.10 -17.92
CA HIS A 80 -3.65 3.43 -17.88
C HIS A 80 -3.46 4.09 -19.24
N THR A 81 -4.52 4.71 -19.73
CA THR A 81 -4.47 5.50 -20.96
C THR A 81 -4.98 6.90 -20.62
N ALA A 82 -4.24 7.93 -21.04
CA ALA A 82 -4.69 9.32 -20.95
C ALA A 82 -4.74 9.92 -22.36
N VAL A 83 -5.83 10.61 -22.69
CA VAL A 83 -6.04 11.25 -23.99
C VAL A 83 -6.61 12.64 -23.77
N GLY A 84 -6.20 13.61 -24.59
CA GLY A 84 -6.78 14.95 -24.62
C GLY A 84 -8.18 14.99 -25.23
N ASP A 85 -8.74 16.18 -25.37
CA ASP A 85 -10.15 16.38 -25.71
C ASP A 85 -10.40 16.41 -27.23
N LYS A 86 -10.01 15.33 -27.92
CA LYS A 86 -10.23 15.14 -29.36
C LYS A 86 -11.08 13.92 -29.64
N LEU A 87 -12.24 14.15 -30.25
CA LEU A 87 -13.26 13.12 -30.48
C LEU A 87 -12.72 11.86 -31.17
N GLU A 88 -11.91 12.02 -32.22
CA GLU A 88 -11.34 10.91 -32.98
C GLU A 88 -10.42 10.03 -32.13
N ASP A 89 -9.59 10.65 -31.28
CA ASP A 89 -8.66 9.96 -30.40
C ASP A 89 -9.42 9.19 -29.30
N LEU A 90 -10.46 9.82 -28.73
CA LEU A 90 -11.35 9.18 -27.75
C LEU A 90 -12.04 7.95 -28.36
N VAL A 91 -12.56 8.06 -29.58
CA VAL A 91 -13.23 6.96 -30.28
C VAL A 91 -12.28 5.79 -30.52
N GLN A 92 -11.06 6.06 -30.99
CA GLN A 92 -10.07 5.01 -31.25
C GLN A 92 -9.72 4.24 -29.98
N VAL A 93 -9.47 4.95 -28.88
CA VAL A 93 -9.12 4.32 -27.60
C VAL A 93 -10.28 3.50 -27.03
N LEU A 94 -11.53 3.96 -27.16
CA LEU A 94 -12.70 3.20 -26.73
C LEU A 94 -12.84 1.88 -27.49
N LEU A 95 -12.64 1.91 -28.82
CA LEU A 95 -12.65 0.71 -29.65
C LEU A 95 -11.54 -0.26 -29.24
N ASP A 96 -10.32 0.23 -29.05
CA ASP A 96 -9.17 -0.59 -28.67
C ASP A 96 -9.36 -1.25 -27.30
N ILE A 97 -9.87 -0.51 -26.31
CA ILE A 97 -10.17 -1.04 -24.96
C ILE A 97 -11.27 -2.11 -25.05
N SER A 98 -12.34 -1.85 -25.83
CA SER A 98 -13.48 -2.76 -25.95
C SER A 98 -13.11 -4.16 -26.46
N ALA A 99 -12.03 -4.26 -27.23
CA ALA A 99 -11.54 -5.51 -27.79
C ALA A 99 -10.66 -6.33 -26.83
N ARG A 100 -10.08 -5.72 -25.78
CA ARG A 100 -9.00 -6.35 -25.00
C ARG A 100 -9.15 -6.34 -23.47
N ALA A 101 -9.92 -5.41 -22.92
CA ALA A 101 -10.16 -5.32 -21.47
C ALA A 101 -11.47 -6.03 -21.08
N ASP A 102 -11.53 -6.57 -19.86
CA ASP A 102 -12.78 -7.06 -19.28
C ASP A 102 -13.58 -5.92 -18.63
N CYS A 103 -12.88 -4.95 -18.03
CA CYS A 103 -13.46 -3.78 -17.40
C CYS A 103 -12.62 -2.53 -17.68
N CYS A 104 -13.30 -1.40 -17.90
CA CYS A 104 -12.66 -0.10 -17.97
C CYS A 104 -13.47 0.96 -17.24
N ILE A 105 -12.80 1.72 -16.36
CA ILE A 105 -13.38 2.94 -15.80
C ILE A 105 -12.75 4.15 -16.49
N CYS A 106 -13.61 4.95 -17.10
CA CYS A 106 -13.27 6.16 -17.81
C CYS A 106 -13.58 7.37 -16.92
N THR A 107 -12.62 8.28 -16.72
CA THR A 107 -12.76 9.48 -15.87
C THR A 107 -12.54 10.75 -16.69
N GLY A 108 -13.45 11.71 -16.58
CA GLY A 108 -13.36 13.01 -17.29
C GLY A 108 -14.39 13.15 -18.41
N GLY A 109 -14.50 14.36 -18.98
CA GLY A 109 -15.28 14.65 -20.19
C GLY A 109 -16.81 14.52 -20.13
N LEU A 110 -17.39 14.50 -18.92
CA LEU A 110 -18.85 14.43 -18.68
C LEU A 110 -19.49 15.77 -18.29
N GLY A 111 -18.71 16.85 -18.24
CA GLY A 111 -19.19 18.17 -17.91
C GLY A 111 -20.08 18.80 -19.01
N PRO A 112 -20.46 20.06 -18.83
CA PRO A 112 -21.32 20.77 -19.77
C PRO A 112 -20.56 21.55 -20.87
N THR A 113 -19.22 21.58 -20.88
CA THR A 113 -18.43 22.44 -21.78
C THR A 113 -18.19 21.78 -23.15
N SER A 114 -17.66 22.51 -24.12
CA SER A 114 -17.52 22.04 -25.51
C SER A 114 -16.48 20.94 -25.70
N ASP A 115 -15.52 20.85 -24.77
CA ASP A 115 -14.47 19.85 -24.66
C ASP A 115 -14.93 18.57 -23.93
N ASP A 116 -16.08 18.58 -23.25
CA ASP A 116 -16.67 17.39 -22.63
C ASP A 116 -17.32 16.45 -23.67
N LEU A 117 -16.49 15.65 -24.33
CA LEU A 117 -16.87 14.83 -25.48
C LEU A 117 -17.14 13.35 -25.18
N THR A 118 -17.11 12.90 -23.92
CA THR A 118 -17.13 11.46 -23.60
C THR A 118 -18.39 10.74 -24.10
N ALA A 119 -19.59 11.27 -23.82
CA ALA A 119 -20.83 10.63 -24.25
C ALA A 119 -20.93 10.57 -25.79
N GLU A 120 -20.48 11.62 -26.47
CA GLU A 120 -20.43 11.72 -27.92
C GLU A 120 -19.42 10.73 -28.53
N ALA A 121 -18.26 10.56 -27.89
CA ALA A 121 -17.25 9.59 -28.28
C ALA A 121 -17.76 8.15 -28.15
N VAL A 122 -18.45 7.82 -27.06
CA VAL A 122 -19.07 6.49 -26.86
C VAL A 122 -20.14 6.23 -27.92
N ALA A 123 -21.00 7.21 -28.17
CA ALA A 123 -22.02 7.13 -29.20
C ALA A 123 -21.42 6.85 -30.59
N LYS A 124 -20.37 7.59 -30.96
CA LYS A 124 -19.68 7.44 -32.25
C LYS A 124 -18.89 6.13 -32.35
N ALA A 125 -18.22 5.71 -31.29
CA ALA A 125 -17.41 4.49 -31.27
C ALA A 125 -18.28 3.24 -31.46
N PHE A 126 -19.42 3.17 -30.78
CA PHE A 126 -20.24 1.96 -30.74
C PHE A 126 -21.53 2.05 -31.54
N GLY A 127 -21.73 3.12 -32.30
CA GLY A 127 -22.94 3.33 -33.11
C GLY A 127 -24.22 3.46 -32.28
N LEU A 128 -24.12 3.99 -31.06
CA LEU A 128 -25.23 4.14 -30.13
C LEU A 128 -25.76 5.57 -30.18
N PRO A 129 -27.02 5.82 -30.56
CA PRO A 129 -27.54 7.18 -30.55
C PRO A 129 -27.61 7.72 -29.10
N LEU A 130 -27.42 9.02 -28.93
CA LEU A 130 -27.63 9.68 -27.64
C LEU A 130 -29.13 9.89 -27.40
N VAL A 131 -29.61 9.42 -26.26
CA VAL A 131 -31.01 9.53 -25.84
C VAL A 131 -31.10 10.46 -24.64
N PHE A 132 -32.13 11.29 -24.62
CA PHE A 132 -32.38 12.19 -23.51
C PHE A 132 -32.96 11.43 -22.32
N ASP A 133 -32.26 11.48 -21.18
CA ASP A 133 -32.68 10.89 -19.93
C ASP A 133 -33.38 11.95 -19.06
N GLU A 134 -34.71 11.87 -18.96
CA GLU A 134 -35.50 12.81 -18.17
C GLU A 134 -35.15 12.81 -16.68
N ILE A 135 -34.74 11.67 -16.13
CA ILE A 135 -34.45 11.57 -14.69
C ILE A 135 -33.10 12.22 -14.40
N ALA A 136 -32.09 11.98 -15.24
CA ALA A 136 -30.81 12.68 -15.18
C ALA A 136 -31.03 14.20 -15.26
N PHE A 137 -31.85 14.64 -16.22
CA PHE A 137 -32.17 16.06 -16.37
C PHE A 137 -32.83 16.66 -15.13
N ARG A 138 -33.82 15.96 -14.54
CA ARG A 138 -34.47 16.40 -13.29
C ARG A 138 -33.48 16.44 -12.12
N GLN A 139 -32.53 15.52 -12.04
CA GLN A 139 -31.47 15.54 -11.01
C GLN A 139 -30.57 16.77 -11.18
N ILE A 140 -30.19 17.12 -12.41
CA ILE A 140 -29.42 18.33 -12.71
C ILE A 140 -30.22 19.57 -12.31
N GLU A 141 -31.50 19.65 -12.69
CA GLU A 141 -32.36 20.77 -12.29
C GLU A 141 -32.43 20.90 -10.76
N GLN A 142 -32.59 19.79 -10.06
CA GLN A 142 -32.65 19.78 -8.61
C GLN A 142 -31.32 20.23 -7.98
N PHE A 143 -30.17 19.86 -8.56
CA PHE A 143 -28.86 20.29 -8.10
C PHE A 143 -28.69 21.81 -8.12
N PHE A 144 -29.17 22.47 -9.19
CA PHE A 144 -29.18 23.93 -9.33
C PHE A 144 -30.21 24.59 -8.41
N ARG A 145 -31.41 24.02 -8.31
CA ARG A 145 -32.48 24.51 -7.40
C ARG A 145 -32.02 24.51 -5.94
N ASN A 146 -31.40 23.43 -5.48
CA ASN A 146 -30.85 23.31 -4.12
C ASN A 146 -29.78 24.37 -3.80
N ARG A 147 -29.18 24.97 -4.83
CA ARG A 147 -28.16 26.03 -4.71
C ARG A 147 -28.71 27.42 -5.01
N ASN A 148 -30.03 27.57 -5.17
CA ASN A 148 -30.69 28.82 -5.55
C ASN A 148 -30.11 29.44 -6.84
N ARG A 149 -29.76 28.60 -7.82
CA ARG A 149 -29.23 29.05 -9.12
C ARG A 149 -30.13 28.59 -10.25
N GLN A 150 -30.23 29.42 -11.30
CA GLN A 150 -30.82 28.99 -12.56
C GLN A 150 -29.84 28.05 -13.28
N MET A 151 -30.35 26.93 -13.80
CA MET A 151 -29.57 25.99 -14.59
C MET A 151 -29.24 26.59 -15.97
N PRO A 152 -27.96 26.69 -16.36
CA PRO A 152 -27.57 27.05 -17.72
C PRO A 152 -28.05 26.01 -18.74
N ALA A 153 -28.38 26.45 -19.96
CA ALA A 153 -28.89 25.56 -21.00
C ALA A 153 -27.88 24.49 -21.45
N CYS A 154 -26.57 24.78 -21.36
CA CYS A 154 -25.51 23.83 -21.73
C CYS A 154 -25.53 22.55 -20.87
N ASN A 155 -25.98 22.63 -19.61
CA ASN A 155 -26.11 21.46 -18.74
C ASN A 155 -27.12 20.42 -19.26
N ARG A 156 -28.04 20.80 -20.15
CA ARG A 156 -28.96 19.85 -20.79
C ARG A 156 -28.21 18.73 -21.52
N LYS A 157 -27.02 19.01 -22.06
CA LYS A 157 -26.21 17.98 -22.76
C LYS A 157 -25.81 16.83 -21.84
N GLN A 158 -25.63 17.08 -20.55
CA GLN A 158 -25.23 16.07 -19.56
C GLN A 158 -26.31 15.01 -19.32
N ALA A 159 -27.55 15.27 -19.75
CA ALA A 159 -28.65 14.30 -19.73
C ALA A 159 -28.79 13.51 -21.05
N MET A 160 -27.89 13.71 -22.02
CA MET A 160 -27.85 12.91 -23.26
C MET A 160 -26.93 11.72 -23.04
N LEU A 161 -27.49 10.52 -22.85
CA LEU A 161 -26.74 9.30 -22.55
C LEU A 161 -26.78 8.33 -23.74
N PRO A 162 -25.72 7.53 -24.00
CA PRO A 162 -25.76 6.50 -25.03
C PRO A 162 -26.93 5.53 -24.82
N GLN A 163 -27.64 5.20 -25.89
CA GLN A 163 -28.77 4.27 -25.83
C GLN A 163 -28.34 2.92 -25.22
N GLY A 164 -29.14 2.41 -24.28
CA GLY A 164 -28.88 1.14 -23.60
C GLY A 164 -27.88 1.22 -22.45
N SER A 165 -27.34 2.41 -22.15
CA SER A 165 -26.51 2.60 -20.96
C SER A 165 -27.32 2.66 -19.67
N ILE A 166 -26.70 2.23 -18.58
CA ILE A 166 -27.21 2.33 -17.22
C ILE A 166 -26.74 3.66 -16.64
N ARG A 167 -27.67 4.54 -16.27
CA ARG A 167 -27.36 5.81 -15.59
C ARG A 167 -26.81 5.55 -14.19
N LEU A 168 -25.69 6.21 -13.86
CA LEU A 168 -25.11 6.27 -12.52
C LEU A 168 -25.45 7.64 -11.93
N ALA A 169 -26.32 7.65 -10.91
CA ALA A 169 -26.79 8.91 -10.33
C ALA A 169 -25.64 9.62 -9.61
N ASN A 170 -25.54 10.94 -9.80
CA ASN A 170 -24.53 11.75 -9.14
C ASN A 170 -25.21 12.79 -8.24
N CYS A 171 -25.14 12.59 -6.92
CA CYS A 171 -25.65 13.58 -5.98
C CYS A 171 -24.64 14.67 -5.60
N LYS A 172 -23.37 14.53 -6.00
CA LYS A 172 -22.27 15.45 -5.66
C LYS A 172 -21.96 16.49 -6.74
N GLY A 173 -22.37 16.25 -7.99
CA GLY A 173 -22.24 17.19 -9.09
C GLY A 173 -23.43 17.14 -10.06
N THR A 174 -23.28 17.80 -11.21
CA THR A 174 -24.33 17.83 -12.25
C THR A 174 -24.19 16.70 -13.25
N ALA A 175 -22.98 16.18 -13.49
CA ALA A 175 -22.75 15.16 -14.49
C ALA A 175 -23.15 13.77 -13.96
N PRO A 176 -24.24 13.13 -14.46
CA PRO A 176 -24.43 11.71 -14.17
C PRO A 176 -23.29 10.90 -14.81
N GLY A 177 -22.92 9.80 -14.17
CA GLY A 177 -22.12 8.78 -14.85
C GLY A 177 -23.02 7.87 -15.67
N PHE A 178 -22.42 6.98 -16.46
CA PHE A 178 -23.15 5.91 -17.12
C PHE A 178 -22.26 4.69 -17.34
N ALA A 179 -22.88 3.51 -17.44
CA ALA A 179 -22.17 2.25 -17.69
C ALA A 179 -22.82 1.46 -18.82
N LEU A 180 -22.01 0.73 -19.60
CA LEU A 180 -22.50 -0.14 -20.67
C LEU A 180 -21.47 -1.23 -20.99
N GLU A 181 -21.94 -2.32 -21.60
CA GLU A 181 -21.07 -3.37 -22.12
C GLU A 181 -20.92 -3.22 -23.63
N GLN A 182 -19.68 -3.24 -24.12
CA GLN A 182 -19.34 -3.18 -25.54
C GLN A 182 -18.13 -4.06 -25.83
N GLY A 183 -18.26 -4.91 -26.85
CA GLY A 183 -17.26 -5.94 -27.14
C GLY A 183 -17.10 -6.89 -25.96
N ARG A 184 -15.87 -6.98 -25.43
CA ARG A 184 -15.54 -7.76 -24.24
C ARG A 184 -15.61 -6.94 -22.95
N CYS A 185 -15.64 -5.61 -23.06
CA CYS A 185 -15.42 -4.71 -21.93
C CYS A 185 -16.73 -4.21 -21.34
N TRP A 186 -16.83 -4.27 -20.01
CA TRP A 186 -17.77 -3.47 -19.25
C TRP A 186 -17.15 -2.09 -18.95
N PHE A 187 -17.78 -1.04 -19.47
CA PHE A 187 -17.34 0.33 -19.26
C PHE A 187 -18.18 1.03 -18.19
N ALA A 188 -17.53 1.84 -17.36
CA ALA A 188 -18.19 2.87 -16.56
C ALA A 188 -17.52 4.23 -16.80
N PHE A 189 -18.33 5.24 -17.09
CA PHE A 189 -17.90 6.60 -17.35
C PHE A 189 -18.31 7.48 -16.17
N VAL A 190 -17.33 8.14 -15.56
CA VAL A 190 -17.49 8.92 -14.33
C VAL A 190 -16.87 10.32 -14.44
N PRO A 191 -17.35 11.31 -13.66
CA PRO A 191 -16.83 12.67 -13.72
C PRO A 191 -15.35 12.74 -13.34
N GLY A 192 -14.61 13.69 -13.93
CA GLY A 192 -13.19 13.92 -13.61
C GLY A 192 -12.92 14.47 -12.22
N VAL A 193 -13.93 15.08 -11.57
CA VAL A 193 -13.80 15.61 -10.21
C VAL A 193 -13.61 14.47 -9.22
N PRO A 194 -12.49 14.40 -8.47
CA PRO A 194 -12.18 13.22 -7.66
C PRO A 194 -13.22 12.87 -6.59
N SER A 195 -13.89 13.88 -6.02
CA SER A 195 -14.92 13.66 -4.99
C SER A 195 -16.22 13.07 -5.54
N GLU A 196 -16.55 13.36 -6.80
CA GLU A 196 -17.70 12.82 -7.53
C GLU A 196 -17.38 11.41 -8.02
N MET A 197 -16.22 11.22 -8.67
CA MET A 197 -15.73 9.92 -9.13
C MET A 197 -15.75 8.87 -8.01
N ARG A 198 -15.13 9.18 -6.87
CA ARG A 198 -15.09 8.27 -5.71
C ARG A 198 -16.48 7.95 -5.17
N HIS A 199 -17.39 8.93 -5.21
CA HIS A 199 -18.77 8.69 -4.77
C HIS A 199 -19.50 7.72 -5.70
N LEU A 200 -19.44 7.94 -7.02
CA LEU A 200 -20.05 7.02 -7.99
C LEU A 200 -19.43 5.63 -7.93
N PHE A 201 -18.12 5.56 -7.65
CA PHE A 201 -17.45 4.28 -7.46
C PHE A 201 -18.06 3.49 -6.29
N HIS A 202 -18.10 4.08 -5.10
CA HIS A 202 -18.61 3.41 -3.91
C HIS A 202 -20.12 3.16 -3.93
N GLU A 203 -20.90 4.10 -4.48
CA GLU A 203 -22.36 4.01 -4.49
C GLU A 203 -22.90 3.01 -5.52
N HIS A 204 -22.20 2.86 -6.65
CA HIS A 204 -22.71 2.09 -7.78
C HIS A 204 -21.72 1.07 -8.31
N ILE A 205 -20.54 1.54 -8.74
CA ILE A 205 -19.64 0.72 -9.56
C ILE A 205 -19.08 -0.45 -8.77
N GLN A 206 -18.72 -0.26 -7.50
CA GLN A 206 -18.15 -1.31 -6.67
C GLN A 206 -19.07 -2.54 -6.57
N THR A 207 -20.37 -2.33 -6.32
CA THR A 207 -21.36 -3.41 -6.29
C THR A 207 -21.55 -4.03 -7.67
N MET A 208 -21.68 -3.22 -8.72
CA MET A 208 -21.81 -3.72 -10.10
C MET A 208 -20.64 -4.61 -10.52
N LEU A 209 -19.41 -4.24 -10.14
CA LEU A 209 -18.21 -5.03 -10.40
C LEU A 209 -18.22 -6.35 -9.62
N ALA A 210 -18.61 -6.31 -8.33
CA ALA A 210 -18.70 -7.51 -7.50
C ALA A 210 -19.76 -8.51 -8.01
N ASP A 211 -20.87 -8.01 -8.53
CA ASP A 211 -21.94 -8.84 -9.09
C ASP A 211 -21.57 -9.43 -10.46
N ARG A 212 -20.76 -8.70 -11.26
CA ARG A 212 -20.34 -9.15 -12.61
C ARG A 212 -19.18 -10.13 -12.62
N PHE A 213 -18.21 -9.94 -11.74
CA PHE A 213 -16.92 -10.60 -11.84
C PHE A 213 -16.65 -11.48 -10.64
N VAL A 214 -16.15 -12.69 -10.90
CA VAL A 214 -15.53 -13.50 -9.86
C VAL A 214 -14.12 -12.98 -9.65
N LEU A 215 -13.93 -12.22 -8.57
CA LEU A 215 -12.65 -11.58 -8.27
C LEU A 215 -11.97 -12.28 -7.09
N GLN A 216 -10.66 -12.46 -7.20
CA GLN A 216 -9.84 -13.06 -6.16
C GLN A 216 -8.66 -12.13 -5.87
N PRO A 217 -8.75 -11.29 -4.81
CA PRO A 217 -7.70 -10.37 -4.44
C PRO A 217 -6.37 -11.11 -4.25
N SER A 218 -5.31 -10.60 -4.88
CA SER A 218 -3.97 -11.13 -4.64
C SER A 218 -3.61 -11.00 -3.17
N GLN A 219 -2.93 -12.02 -2.65
CA GLN A 219 -2.51 -12.06 -1.26
C GLN A 219 -1.05 -11.62 -1.17
N LEU A 220 -0.79 -10.48 -0.52
CA LEU A 220 0.56 -9.95 -0.34
C LEU A 220 1.10 -10.34 1.04
N ILE A 221 2.20 -11.08 1.05
CA ILE A 221 3.01 -11.32 2.24
C ILE A 221 4.26 -10.46 2.19
N THR A 222 4.54 -9.72 3.25
CA THR A 222 5.71 -8.85 3.36
C THR A 222 6.58 -9.29 4.53
N ILE A 223 7.75 -9.83 4.23
CA ILE A 223 8.75 -10.21 5.23
C ILE A 223 9.66 -8.99 5.43
N LYS A 224 9.67 -8.44 6.64
CA LYS A 224 10.44 -7.24 6.97
C LYS A 224 11.74 -7.60 7.67
N THR A 225 12.81 -7.01 7.17
CA THR A 225 14.17 -7.33 7.60
C THR A 225 14.95 -6.09 7.97
N ILE A 226 15.87 -6.24 8.90
CA ILE A 226 16.77 -5.17 9.34
C ILE A 226 18.22 -5.66 9.36
N GLY A 227 19.14 -4.76 8.99
CA GLY A 227 20.58 -5.04 9.01
C GLY A 227 21.09 -5.93 7.88
N ILE A 228 20.28 -6.14 6.84
CA ILE A 228 20.62 -6.93 5.65
C ILE A 228 20.22 -6.18 4.38
N GLY A 229 21.07 -6.22 3.34
CA GLY A 229 20.82 -5.56 2.06
C GLY A 229 20.08 -6.45 1.05
N GLU A 230 19.61 -5.86 -0.05
CA GLU A 230 18.87 -6.58 -1.10
C GLU A 230 19.71 -7.70 -1.73
N SER A 231 20.99 -7.47 -2.04
CA SER A 231 21.88 -8.49 -2.61
C SER A 231 22.04 -9.70 -1.70
N ASP A 232 22.22 -9.47 -0.39
CA ASP A 232 22.36 -10.54 0.60
C ASP A 232 21.05 -11.31 0.77
N LEU A 233 19.90 -10.61 0.75
CA LEU A 233 18.58 -11.25 0.76
C LEU A 233 18.38 -12.15 -0.47
N GLN A 234 18.71 -11.64 -1.66
CA GLN A 234 18.63 -12.40 -2.90
C GLN A 234 19.51 -13.65 -2.84
N GLU A 235 20.72 -13.54 -2.31
CA GLU A 235 21.63 -14.69 -2.15
C GLU A 235 21.06 -15.73 -1.17
N ARG A 236 20.54 -15.31 -0.01
CA ARG A 236 19.92 -16.21 0.98
C ARG A 236 18.71 -16.95 0.44
N ILE A 237 17.90 -16.29 -0.38
CA ILE A 237 16.65 -16.84 -0.92
C ILE A 237 16.89 -17.63 -2.22
N SER A 238 18.05 -17.48 -2.87
CA SER A 238 18.35 -18.04 -4.20
C SER A 238 18.11 -19.56 -4.38
N LYS A 239 18.17 -20.33 -3.28
CA LYS A 239 17.95 -21.79 -3.29
C LYS A 239 16.47 -22.18 -3.14
N ILE A 240 15.60 -21.24 -2.82
CA ILE A 240 14.17 -21.47 -2.67
C ILE A 240 13.53 -21.39 -4.06
N VAL A 241 12.80 -22.44 -4.43
CA VAL A 241 12.01 -22.45 -5.66
C VAL A 241 10.75 -21.62 -5.44
N ILE A 242 10.71 -20.43 -6.04
CA ILE A 242 9.51 -19.60 -6.06
C ILE A 242 8.61 -20.07 -7.21
N PRO A 243 7.35 -20.47 -6.95
CA PRO A 243 6.43 -20.89 -7.99
C PRO A 243 6.21 -19.76 -9.03
N PRO A 244 6.12 -20.05 -10.33
CA PRO A 244 6.00 -19.03 -11.38
C PRO A 244 4.84 -18.04 -11.21
N GLN A 245 3.77 -18.48 -10.56
CA GLN A 245 2.59 -17.66 -10.26
C GLN A 245 2.77 -16.71 -9.07
N VAL A 246 3.83 -16.86 -8.26
CA VAL A 246 4.14 -15.99 -7.11
C VAL A 246 5.19 -14.96 -7.52
N GLN A 247 4.86 -13.68 -7.38
CA GLN A 247 5.83 -12.62 -7.68
C GLN A 247 6.68 -12.31 -6.44
N LEU A 248 8.00 -12.44 -6.60
CA LEU A 248 8.99 -12.03 -5.61
C LEU A 248 9.49 -10.62 -5.95
N GLY A 249 9.48 -9.72 -4.97
CA GLY A 249 10.06 -8.38 -5.09
C GLY A 249 10.76 -7.92 -3.83
N PHE A 250 11.65 -6.94 -3.98
CA PHE A 250 12.33 -6.28 -2.86
C PHE A 250 12.00 -4.80 -2.85
N ARG A 251 11.92 -4.23 -1.66
CA ARG A 251 11.80 -2.78 -1.46
C ARG A 251 12.68 -2.35 -0.30
N ALA A 252 13.74 -1.62 -0.60
CA ALA A 252 14.50 -0.89 0.41
C ALA A 252 13.73 0.37 0.88
N GLU A 253 13.59 0.49 2.20
CA GLU A 253 13.16 1.72 2.87
C GLU A 253 14.28 2.18 3.84
N LEU A 254 14.11 3.36 4.44
CA LEU A 254 15.09 3.92 5.39
C LEU A 254 15.13 3.09 6.67
N GLY A 255 15.99 2.07 6.68
CA GLY A 255 16.29 1.26 7.87
C GLY A 255 15.68 -0.14 7.90
N GLU A 256 14.93 -0.52 6.87
CA GLU A 256 14.45 -1.89 6.66
C GLU A 256 14.47 -2.25 5.16
N VAL A 257 14.53 -3.54 4.87
CA VAL A 257 14.30 -4.08 3.53
C VAL A 257 13.13 -5.04 3.59
N GLN A 258 12.17 -4.85 2.68
CA GLN A 258 10.97 -5.68 2.58
C GLN A 258 11.13 -6.69 1.45
N THR A 259 10.97 -7.98 1.76
CA THR A 259 10.79 -9.04 0.78
C THR A 259 9.29 -9.29 0.60
N LYS A 260 8.78 -9.07 -0.61
CA LYS A 260 7.36 -9.17 -0.95
C LYS A 260 7.09 -10.42 -1.77
N LEU A 261 6.14 -11.23 -1.31
CA LEU A 261 5.60 -12.37 -2.02
C LEU A 261 4.14 -12.05 -2.35
N LEU A 262 3.84 -11.83 -3.64
CA LEU A 262 2.48 -11.60 -4.11
C LEU A 262 1.93 -12.89 -4.71
N PHE A 263 0.92 -13.44 -4.07
CA PHE A 263 0.25 -14.68 -4.46
C PHE A 263 -1.05 -14.39 -5.21
N PRO A 264 -1.45 -15.25 -6.15
CA PRO A 264 -2.81 -15.29 -6.68
C PRO A 264 -3.86 -15.42 -5.56
N GLY A 265 -5.06 -14.93 -5.77
CA GLY A 265 -6.09 -14.93 -4.73
C GLY A 265 -6.62 -16.32 -4.38
N ASP A 266 -6.62 -17.26 -5.33
CA ASP A 266 -6.94 -18.69 -5.14
C ASP A 266 -5.76 -19.53 -4.64
N TYR A 267 -4.61 -18.93 -4.36
CA TYR A 267 -3.44 -19.69 -3.95
C TYR A 267 -3.71 -20.42 -2.62
N PRO A 268 -3.41 -21.73 -2.50
CA PRO A 268 -3.75 -22.50 -1.30
C PRO A 268 -3.06 -21.94 -0.05
N GLN A 269 -3.87 -21.59 0.97
CA GLN A 269 -3.41 -20.92 2.20
C GLN A 269 -2.21 -21.62 2.86
N LEU A 270 -2.28 -22.95 2.98
CA LEU A 270 -1.20 -23.75 3.58
C LEU A 270 0.11 -23.67 2.78
N GLN A 271 0.03 -23.64 1.45
CA GLN A 271 1.23 -23.54 0.60
C GLN A 271 1.84 -22.14 0.66
N LEU A 272 0.98 -21.12 0.72
CA LEU A 272 1.36 -19.73 0.89
C LEU A 272 2.13 -19.53 2.21
N GLU A 273 1.56 -20.01 3.32
CA GLU A 273 2.17 -19.96 4.65
C GLU A 273 3.52 -20.70 4.67
N ASN A 274 3.56 -21.92 4.12
CA ASN A 274 4.79 -22.71 4.05
C ASN A 274 5.89 -22.00 3.26
N LEU A 275 5.59 -21.41 2.10
CA LEU A 275 6.57 -20.68 1.30
C LEU A 275 7.07 -19.43 2.03
N ALA A 276 6.16 -18.65 2.62
CA ALA A 276 6.52 -17.46 3.38
C ALA A 276 7.44 -17.80 4.57
N HIS A 277 7.12 -18.86 5.31
CA HIS A 277 7.96 -19.34 6.41
C HIS A 277 9.29 -19.91 5.94
N GLN A 278 9.33 -20.61 4.80
CA GLN A 278 10.58 -21.08 4.20
C GLN A 278 11.49 -19.91 3.82
N VAL A 279 10.94 -18.87 3.18
CA VAL A 279 11.69 -17.65 2.83
C VAL A 279 12.18 -16.93 4.08
N ALA A 280 11.31 -16.73 5.07
CA ALA A 280 11.68 -16.11 6.34
C ALA A 280 12.78 -16.90 7.07
N SER A 281 12.69 -18.23 7.06
CA SER A 281 13.71 -19.11 7.67
C SER A 281 15.05 -19.04 6.95
N ALA A 282 15.07 -18.93 5.62
CA ALA A 282 16.32 -18.77 4.87
C ALA A 282 16.97 -17.40 5.11
N ILE A 283 16.16 -16.35 5.31
CA ILE A 283 16.66 -15.03 5.70
C ILE A 283 17.22 -15.08 7.14
N GLY A 284 16.54 -15.78 8.05
CA GLY A 284 16.97 -15.99 9.43
C GLY A 284 16.72 -14.79 10.35
N ASP A 285 17.63 -14.54 11.29
CA ASP A 285 17.40 -13.61 12.41
C ASP A 285 17.28 -12.13 12.05
N ALA A 286 17.57 -11.78 10.79
CA ALA A 286 17.30 -10.45 10.26
C ALA A 286 15.78 -10.18 10.13
N VAL A 287 14.94 -11.21 10.05
CA VAL A 287 13.48 -11.06 10.04
C VAL A 287 12.99 -10.61 11.41
N PHE A 288 12.34 -9.44 11.44
CA PHE A 288 11.71 -8.91 12.65
C PHE A 288 10.18 -8.98 12.61
N ALA A 289 9.57 -8.98 11.42
CA ALA A 289 8.13 -9.09 11.24
C ALA A 289 7.77 -9.77 9.92
N ILE A 290 6.59 -10.39 9.87
CA ILE A 290 5.96 -10.90 8.66
C ILE A 290 4.53 -10.36 8.63
N ASP A 291 4.27 -9.44 7.71
CA ASP A 291 2.94 -8.88 7.51
C ASP A 291 2.17 -9.69 6.45
N GLY A 292 0.86 -9.74 6.61
CA GLY A 292 -0.05 -10.52 5.78
C GLY A 292 -0.96 -11.37 6.65
N PHE A 293 -1.60 -12.38 6.05
CA PHE A 293 -2.49 -13.32 6.76
C PHE A 293 -3.65 -12.66 7.53
N GLY A 294 -4.09 -11.47 7.11
CA GLY A 294 -5.13 -10.71 7.82
C GLY A 294 -4.70 -10.02 9.12
N HIS A 295 -3.40 -10.01 9.45
CA HIS A 295 -2.87 -9.33 10.63
C HIS A 295 -2.48 -7.88 10.34
N GLN A 296 -2.43 -7.04 11.38
CA GLN A 296 -1.94 -5.66 11.27
C GLN A 296 -0.45 -5.61 10.95
N SER A 297 -0.08 -4.65 10.08
CA SER A 297 1.31 -4.36 9.74
C SER A 297 2.11 -3.96 10.98
N SER A 298 3.22 -4.66 11.24
CA SER A 298 4.08 -4.40 12.40
C SER A 298 5.36 -3.69 11.99
N ASP A 299 5.74 -2.62 12.68
CA ASP A 299 7.07 -2.01 12.58
C ASP A 299 8.00 -2.53 13.70
N LEU A 300 9.30 -2.24 13.60
CA LEU A 300 10.28 -2.73 14.60
C LEU A 300 9.94 -2.29 16.03
N VAL A 301 9.41 -1.08 16.21
CA VAL A 301 9.08 -0.55 17.54
C VAL A 301 7.89 -1.31 18.13
N SER A 302 6.85 -1.57 17.35
CA SER A 302 5.68 -2.35 17.76
C SER A 302 6.05 -3.79 18.14
N VAL A 303 7.00 -4.40 17.44
CA VAL A 303 7.52 -5.73 17.79
C VAL A 303 8.26 -5.68 19.13
N VAL A 304 9.11 -4.68 19.35
CA VAL A 304 9.80 -4.50 20.63
C VAL A 304 8.82 -4.19 21.76
N ASP A 305 7.83 -3.33 21.52
CA ASP A 305 6.80 -2.97 22.50
C ASP A 305 6.05 -4.20 23.01
N HIS A 306 5.59 -5.06 22.08
CA HIS A 306 4.93 -6.31 22.45
C HIS A 306 5.82 -7.20 23.33
N LEU A 307 7.09 -7.39 22.94
CA LEU A 307 8.05 -8.21 23.69
C LEU A 307 8.40 -7.62 25.07
N MET A 308 8.48 -6.29 25.17
CA MET A 308 8.74 -5.58 26.43
C MET A 308 7.55 -5.69 27.37
N ALA A 309 6.33 -5.51 26.85
CA ALA A 309 5.08 -5.56 27.60
C ALA A 309 4.79 -6.97 28.13
N GLU A 310 5.02 -8.02 27.34
CA GLU A 310 4.78 -9.42 27.73
C GLU A 310 5.56 -9.81 28.99
N LYS A 311 6.78 -9.29 29.14
CA LYS A 311 7.70 -9.61 30.25
C LYS A 311 7.84 -8.50 31.29
N GLY A 312 7.09 -7.40 31.14
CA GLY A 312 7.15 -6.26 32.07
C GLY A 312 8.54 -5.62 32.18
N HIS A 313 9.29 -5.57 31.08
CA HIS A 313 10.63 -4.97 31.06
C HIS A 313 10.57 -3.45 31.09
N ALA A 314 11.66 -2.85 31.58
CA ALA A 314 11.86 -1.41 31.66
C ALA A 314 13.27 -1.07 31.14
N LEU A 315 13.35 -0.10 30.24
CA LEU A 315 14.54 0.28 29.50
C LEU A 315 15.00 1.68 29.87
N ALA A 316 16.31 1.84 30.08
CA ALA A 316 16.98 3.12 29.99
C ALA A 316 17.92 3.14 28.78
N VAL A 317 18.01 4.26 28.07
CA VAL A 317 18.88 4.39 26.90
C VAL A 317 19.86 5.54 27.03
N VAL A 318 21.07 5.34 26.52
CA VAL A 318 22.05 6.39 26.29
C VAL A 318 22.47 6.33 24.83
N GLU A 319 22.49 7.49 24.18
CA GLU A 319 22.82 7.59 22.76
C GLU A 319 23.80 8.74 22.46
N THR A 320 24.67 8.51 21.47
CA THR A 320 25.58 9.53 20.93
C THR A 320 25.17 9.89 19.50
N ILE A 321 25.49 9.06 18.50
CA ILE A 321 25.37 9.41 17.09
C ILE A 321 23.92 9.57 16.65
N SER A 322 22.95 8.85 17.24
CA SER A 322 21.53 9.01 16.89
C SER A 322 20.89 10.30 17.41
N GLN A 323 21.54 11.06 18.30
CA GLN A 323 21.11 12.40 18.75
C GLN A 323 19.64 12.52 19.20
N GLY A 324 19.13 11.57 19.96
CA GLY A 324 17.73 11.58 20.42
C GLY A 324 16.81 10.72 19.56
N LEU A 325 17.24 10.30 18.37
CA LEU A 325 16.39 9.57 17.44
C LEU A 325 16.06 8.15 17.92
N LEU A 326 16.94 7.51 18.71
CA LEU A 326 16.63 6.22 19.32
C LEU A 326 15.46 6.39 20.30
N ALA A 327 15.56 7.36 21.20
CA ALA A 327 14.48 7.66 22.14
C ALA A 327 13.19 8.10 21.44
N ALA A 328 13.30 8.95 20.40
CA ALA A 328 12.14 9.44 19.65
C ALA A 328 11.36 8.32 18.96
N LYS A 329 12.02 7.24 18.52
CA LYS A 329 11.34 6.06 17.96
C LYS A 329 10.47 5.33 18.99
N MET A 330 10.83 5.42 20.27
CA MET A 330 10.15 4.75 21.38
C MET A 330 9.31 5.76 22.19
N ILE A 331 8.98 6.91 21.61
CA ILE A 331 8.23 7.96 22.31
C ILE A 331 6.84 7.46 22.71
N GLY A 332 6.43 7.74 23.94
CA GLY A 332 5.15 7.30 24.49
C GLY A 332 5.13 5.86 24.99
N MET A 333 6.22 5.10 24.84
CA MET A 333 6.30 3.74 25.35
C MET A 333 6.46 3.74 26.87
N PRO A 334 5.58 3.07 27.64
CA PRO A 334 5.59 3.12 29.10
C PRO A 334 6.83 2.45 29.72
N TRP A 335 7.47 1.53 28.97
CA TRP A 335 8.69 0.84 29.40
C TRP A 335 9.97 1.67 29.20
N LEU A 336 9.94 2.82 28.51
CA LEU A 336 11.11 3.69 28.39
C LEU A 336 11.19 4.64 29.61
N LEU A 337 12.02 4.29 30.59
CA LEU A 337 12.12 5.06 31.84
C LEU A 337 13.04 6.28 31.74
N SER A 338 14.09 6.17 30.93
CA SER A 338 15.08 7.24 30.80
C SER A 338 15.72 7.20 29.42
N ALA A 339 15.99 8.39 28.88
CA ALA A 339 16.73 8.57 27.65
C ALA A 339 17.71 9.73 27.81
N VAL A 340 18.97 9.48 27.47
CA VAL A 340 20.02 10.48 27.55
C VAL A 340 20.75 10.55 26.22
N TYR A 341 20.69 11.72 25.58
CA TYR A 341 21.62 12.08 24.54
C TYR A 341 22.81 12.79 25.17
N GLU A 342 24.02 12.37 24.79
CA GLU A 342 25.24 13.10 25.09
C GLU A 342 26.23 12.91 23.93
N GLN A 343 26.71 14.00 23.36
CA GLN A 343 27.64 13.93 22.23
C GLN A 343 29.03 13.45 22.67
N SER A 344 29.48 13.87 23.86
CA SER A 344 30.83 13.65 24.35
C SER A 344 30.89 12.49 25.34
N ILE A 345 31.53 11.39 24.95
CA ILE A 345 31.75 10.24 25.85
C ILE A 345 32.52 10.67 27.11
N ALA A 346 33.47 11.60 27.00
CA ALA A 346 34.20 12.13 28.15
C ALA A 346 33.27 12.86 29.12
N THR A 347 32.36 13.70 28.61
CA THR A 347 31.37 14.41 29.43
C THR A 347 30.40 13.43 30.08
N LEU A 348 29.93 12.44 29.32
CA LEU A 348 29.03 11.39 29.80
C LEU A 348 29.65 10.58 30.94
N THR A 349 30.88 10.12 30.76
CA THR A 349 31.61 9.30 31.74
C THR A 349 31.94 10.09 33.00
N GLN A 350 32.34 11.37 32.87
CA GLN A 350 32.52 12.28 34.01
C GLN A 350 31.21 12.49 34.78
N ARG A 351 30.10 12.78 34.10
CA ARG A 351 28.79 13.00 34.72
C ARG A 351 28.30 11.80 35.52
N LEU A 352 28.55 10.58 35.02
CA LEU A 352 28.16 9.34 35.68
C LEU A 352 29.24 8.77 36.60
N SER A 353 30.35 9.48 36.79
CA SER A 353 31.49 9.07 37.63
C SER A 353 32.03 7.67 37.26
N VAL A 354 32.13 7.38 35.97
CA VAL A 354 32.69 6.12 35.44
C VAL A 354 34.00 6.36 34.71
N LYS A 355 34.85 5.32 34.66
CA LYS A 355 36.13 5.38 33.94
C LYS A 355 35.89 5.34 32.43
N ASN A 356 36.48 6.29 31.71
CA ASN A 356 36.51 6.28 30.25
C ASN A 356 37.65 5.41 29.72
N HIS A 357 37.36 4.58 28.72
CA HIS A 357 38.33 3.79 27.96
C HIS A 357 38.21 4.18 26.47
N PRO A 358 38.92 5.23 26.01
CA PRO A 358 38.76 5.76 24.65
C PRO A 358 39.03 4.73 23.55
N ASP A 359 39.99 3.82 23.78
CA ASP A 359 40.38 2.77 22.84
C ASP A 359 39.53 1.49 22.95
N ASP A 360 38.59 1.44 23.92
CA ASP A 360 37.69 0.31 24.16
C ASP A 360 36.29 0.81 24.55
N LEU A 361 35.50 1.13 23.51
CA LEU A 361 34.13 1.61 23.67
C LEU A 361 33.22 0.57 24.34
N ILE A 362 33.50 -0.73 24.21
CA ILE A 362 32.69 -1.78 24.84
C ILE A 362 32.87 -1.72 26.36
N THR A 363 34.11 -1.65 26.84
CA THR A 363 34.38 -1.53 28.29
C THR A 363 33.77 -0.24 28.85
N THR A 364 33.88 0.87 28.12
CA THR A 364 33.23 2.13 28.49
C THR A 364 31.71 1.99 28.55
N ALA A 365 31.10 1.36 27.54
CA ALA A 365 29.65 1.17 27.47
C ALA A 365 29.13 0.26 28.61
N LYS A 366 29.86 -0.79 28.99
CA LYS A 366 29.50 -1.64 30.13
C LYS A 366 29.51 -0.87 31.45
N ALA A 367 30.55 -0.05 31.68
CA ALA A 367 30.64 0.77 32.89
C ALA A 367 29.48 1.78 32.97
N LEU A 368 29.17 2.43 31.84
CA LEU A 368 28.02 3.34 31.71
C LEU A 368 26.70 2.63 31.96
N ALA A 369 26.48 1.47 31.36
CA ALA A 369 25.24 0.70 31.52
C ALA A 369 24.97 0.38 33.00
N GLY A 370 25.99 -0.08 33.74
CA GLY A 370 25.86 -0.34 35.17
C GLY A 370 25.58 0.90 36.02
N ALA A 371 26.15 2.06 35.67
CA ALA A 371 25.85 3.32 36.36
C ALA A 371 24.42 3.82 36.08
N VAL A 372 23.98 3.75 34.84
CA VAL A 372 22.62 4.13 34.42
C VAL A 372 21.56 3.20 35.01
N GLN A 373 21.84 1.89 35.07
CA GLN A 373 20.93 0.92 35.70
C GLN A 373 20.67 1.30 37.16
N LYS A 374 21.73 1.62 37.92
CA LYS A 374 21.62 2.01 39.33
C LYS A 374 20.86 3.32 39.54
N SER A 375 20.99 4.29 38.64
CA SER A 375 20.35 5.60 38.79
C SER A 375 18.89 5.63 38.33
N THR A 376 18.51 4.78 37.37
CA THR A 376 17.18 4.78 36.75
C THR A 376 16.26 3.69 37.28
N GLY A 377 16.81 2.59 37.82
CA GLY A 377 16.03 1.42 38.23
C GLY A 377 15.50 0.57 37.07
N ALA A 378 15.87 0.88 35.82
CA ALA A 378 15.52 0.06 34.66
C ALA A 378 16.15 -1.33 34.77
N ASN A 379 15.43 -2.39 34.42
CA ASN A 379 16.01 -3.75 34.42
C ASN A 379 16.86 -4.02 33.16
N MET A 380 16.70 -3.20 32.12
CA MET A 380 17.52 -3.22 30.91
C MET A 380 18.13 -1.84 30.64
N VAL A 381 19.38 -1.82 30.17
CA VAL A 381 20.05 -0.58 29.75
C VAL A 381 20.72 -0.75 28.40
N LEU A 382 20.38 0.10 27.45
CA LEU A 382 20.96 0.12 26.10
C LEU A 382 21.83 1.35 25.91
N ILE A 383 23.13 1.13 25.71
CA ILE A 383 24.13 2.18 25.49
C ILE A 383 24.60 2.13 24.03
N GLN A 384 24.42 3.21 23.28
CA GLN A 384 24.95 3.40 21.92
C GLN A 384 26.05 4.45 21.95
N LEU A 385 27.28 4.05 21.63
CA LEU A 385 28.45 4.93 21.55
C LEU A 385 29.05 4.95 20.14
N THR A 386 29.58 6.10 19.77
CA THR A 386 30.41 6.34 18.59
C THR A 386 31.58 7.22 19.00
N ALA A 387 32.75 6.95 18.44
CA ALA A 387 33.95 7.72 18.73
C ALA A 387 33.77 9.22 18.41
N SER A 388 34.35 10.07 19.25
CA SER A 388 34.15 11.53 19.23
C SER A 388 34.70 12.20 17.97
N ASP A 389 35.64 11.57 17.27
CA ASP A 389 36.25 12.03 16.03
C ASP A 389 35.24 12.14 14.88
N TYR A 390 34.12 11.43 14.95
CA TYR A 390 33.00 11.57 14.02
C TYR A 390 32.47 12.99 13.91
N TYR A 391 32.30 13.68 15.04
CA TYR A 391 31.67 15.01 15.06
C TYR A 391 32.57 16.13 14.51
N ILE A 392 33.81 15.80 14.12
CA ILE A 392 34.76 16.73 13.52
C ILE A 392 34.38 17.04 12.05
N ASN A 393 33.74 16.10 11.34
CA ASN A 393 33.24 16.33 9.99
C ASN A 393 31.92 15.56 9.70
N PRO A 394 30.76 16.09 10.15
CA PRO A 394 29.47 15.40 10.03
C PRO A 394 28.95 15.26 8.59
N HIS A 395 29.58 15.95 7.62
CA HIS A 395 29.24 15.87 6.19
C HIS A 395 30.10 14.89 5.40
N ASP A 396 31.04 14.21 6.06
CA ASP A 396 31.85 13.16 5.43
C ASP A 396 31.01 11.88 5.27
N ASP A 397 30.96 11.33 4.06
CA ASP A 397 30.28 10.06 3.77
C ASP A 397 31.05 8.82 4.28
N LYS A 398 32.27 9.02 4.81
CA LYS A 398 33.07 7.96 5.45
C LYS A 398 32.27 7.17 6.48
N ALA A 399 32.57 5.89 6.55
CA ALA A 399 31.94 4.98 7.48
C ALA A 399 32.34 5.29 8.94
N VAL A 400 31.41 5.09 9.86
CA VAL A 400 31.60 5.33 11.30
C VAL A 400 31.28 4.07 12.07
N THR A 401 32.06 3.82 13.12
CA THR A 401 31.84 2.68 14.00
C THR A 401 30.88 3.06 15.13
N VAL A 402 29.80 2.31 15.25
CA VAL A 402 28.82 2.42 16.33
C VAL A 402 28.87 1.15 17.15
N THR A 403 29.00 1.29 18.46
CA THR A 403 28.96 0.20 19.44
C THR A 403 27.67 0.31 20.24
N SER A 404 26.82 -0.70 20.15
CA SER A 404 25.61 -0.81 20.97
C SER A 404 25.82 -1.91 22.01
N THR A 405 25.60 -1.60 23.28
CA THR A 405 25.74 -2.54 24.41
C THR A 405 24.44 -2.57 25.20
N LEU A 406 23.89 -3.78 25.37
CA LEU A 406 22.72 -4.05 26.19
C LEU A 406 23.14 -4.74 27.48
N LEU A 407 22.77 -4.17 28.62
CA LEU A 407 22.77 -4.82 29.93
C LEU A 407 21.35 -5.31 30.21
N ALA A 408 21.20 -6.62 30.40
CA ALA A 408 19.93 -7.26 30.75
C ALA A 408 20.23 -8.52 31.58
N ASP A 409 19.45 -8.77 32.64
CA ASP A 409 19.61 -9.94 33.52
C ASP A 409 21.03 -10.14 34.08
N GLY A 410 21.77 -9.04 34.29
CA GLY A 410 23.16 -9.06 34.76
C GLY A 410 24.20 -9.46 33.69
N GLU A 411 23.75 -9.77 32.47
CA GLU A 411 24.60 -10.06 31.33
C GLU A 411 24.76 -8.87 30.40
N TYR A 412 25.87 -8.83 29.68
CA TYR A 412 26.13 -7.83 28.65
C TYR A 412 26.14 -8.49 27.27
N LYS A 413 25.34 -7.96 26.35
CA LYS A 413 25.42 -8.24 24.92
C LYS A 413 25.86 -6.99 24.18
N HIS A 414 26.58 -7.13 23.08
CA HIS A 414 27.03 -5.99 22.30
C HIS A 414 27.03 -6.30 20.81
N ALA A 415 26.84 -5.27 20.01
CA ALA A 415 26.94 -5.31 18.56
C ALA A 415 27.77 -4.11 18.09
N VAL A 416 28.63 -4.34 17.09
CA VAL A 416 29.45 -3.29 16.47
C VAL A 416 29.04 -3.17 15.00
N ARG A 417 28.81 -1.94 14.53
CA ARG A 417 28.34 -1.65 13.17
C ARG A 417 29.14 -0.55 12.53
N SER A 418 29.45 -0.73 11.25
CA SER A 418 30.03 0.30 10.39
C SER A 418 28.92 0.92 9.55
N LEU A 419 28.66 2.22 9.73
CA LEU A 419 27.55 2.95 9.10
C LEU A 419 28.08 4.01 8.14
N ALA A 420 27.57 4.06 6.91
CA ALA A 420 28.04 4.97 5.86
C ALA A 420 26.91 5.78 5.23
N GLY A 421 27.29 6.80 4.46
CA GLY A 421 26.38 7.77 3.84
C GLY A 421 26.17 9.02 4.68
N ASP A 422 25.13 9.78 4.35
CA ASP A 422 24.87 11.06 5.01
C ASP A 422 24.56 10.92 6.52
N ILE A 423 24.66 12.05 7.22
CA ILE A 423 24.38 12.14 8.67
C ILE A 423 23.01 11.59 9.06
N LYS A 424 21.97 11.84 8.27
CA LYS A 424 20.60 11.41 8.59
C LYS A 424 20.50 9.89 8.48
N ARG A 425 21.09 9.31 7.42
CA ARG A 425 21.16 7.86 7.24
C ARG A 425 21.91 7.19 8.38
N LYS A 426 23.08 7.71 8.78
CA LYS A 426 23.88 7.21 9.90
C LYS A 426 23.09 7.24 11.22
N GLN A 427 22.45 8.37 11.53
CA GLN A 427 21.59 8.54 12.70
C GLN A 427 20.45 7.51 12.74
N HIS A 428 19.73 7.36 11.62
CA HIS A 428 18.64 6.40 11.50
C HIS A 428 19.12 4.95 11.66
N GLN A 429 20.22 4.57 11.01
CA GLN A 429 20.79 3.23 11.11
C GLN A 429 21.32 2.92 12.51
N ALA A 430 21.95 3.89 13.19
CA ALA A 430 22.44 3.71 14.56
C ALA A 430 21.29 3.46 15.55
N ALA A 431 20.20 4.25 15.43
CA ALA A 431 19.01 4.06 16.24
C ALA A 431 18.38 2.68 16.00
N LEU A 432 18.14 2.32 14.74
CA LEU A 432 17.46 1.07 14.41
C LEU A 432 18.30 -0.17 14.71
N SER A 433 19.61 -0.14 14.46
CA SER A 433 20.50 -1.27 14.81
C SER A 433 20.63 -1.46 16.32
N SER A 434 20.59 -0.38 17.11
CA SER A 434 20.56 -0.48 18.58
C SER A 434 19.24 -1.08 19.07
N LEU A 435 18.12 -0.71 18.46
CA LEU A 435 16.81 -1.29 18.77
C LEU A 435 16.72 -2.76 18.33
N ASP A 436 17.36 -3.12 17.22
CA ASP A 436 17.45 -4.50 16.75
C ASP A 436 18.24 -5.40 17.72
N LEU A 437 19.29 -4.88 18.35
CA LEU A 437 20.01 -5.58 19.43
C LEU A 437 19.06 -5.95 20.58
N LEU A 438 18.22 -5.00 21.00
CA LEU A 438 17.21 -5.24 22.04
C LEU A 438 16.20 -6.31 21.59
N ARG A 439 15.64 -6.19 20.38
CA ARG A 439 14.72 -7.19 19.82
C ARG A 439 15.34 -8.58 19.81
N ARG A 440 16.57 -8.73 19.27
CA ARG A 440 17.25 -10.02 19.17
C ARG A 440 17.46 -10.65 20.53
N HIS A 441 17.86 -9.87 21.53
CA HIS A 441 17.96 -10.34 22.91
C HIS A 441 16.62 -10.84 23.46
N LEU A 442 15.55 -10.06 23.31
CA LEU A 442 14.22 -10.41 23.80
C LEU A 442 13.67 -11.70 23.15
N GLN A 443 14.02 -11.95 21.89
CA GLN A 443 13.64 -13.13 21.11
C GLN A 443 14.62 -14.32 21.24
N GLY A 444 15.74 -14.17 21.95
CA GLY A 444 16.77 -15.20 22.03
C GLY A 444 17.48 -15.49 20.70
N LYS A 445 17.54 -14.52 19.79
CA LYS A 445 18.18 -14.62 18.46
C LYS A 445 19.68 -14.29 18.51
N GLU A 446 20.40 -14.71 17.49
CA GLU A 446 21.84 -14.42 17.35
C GLU A 446 22.09 -12.91 17.27
N ILE A 447 23.07 -12.44 18.03
CA ILE A 447 23.52 -11.05 18.03
C ILE A 447 24.75 -10.98 17.12
N VAL A 448 24.53 -10.47 15.92
CA VAL A 448 25.57 -10.24 14.90
C VAL A 448 26.26 -8.92 15.16
#